data_AF-A0A934L079-F1
#
_entry.id   AF-A0A934L079-F1
#
_cell.length_a   1.000
_cell.length_b   1.000
_cell.length_c   1.000
_cell.angle_alpha   90.00
_cell.angle_beta   90.00
_cell.angle_gamma   90.00
#
_symmetry.space_group_name_H-M   'P 1'
#
loop_
_entity.id
_entity.type
_entity.pdbx_description
1 polymer ?
#
loop_
_entity_poly.entity_id
_entity_poly.type
_entity_poly.pdbx_seq_one_letter_code
_entity_poly.pdbx_strand_id
1 'polypeptide(L)'
;MLRRQRQIRAMIQQGADATLFAVAFWLAHLAREVAVLFSPALPDIQPFDQYIWLYLLIIPSAMLLLKALGFYNRPLLFSRRETAWVLSHAVTIAVLGVVTVLFLRKQELARAVIFLFGAFSFLLVMVKEELLRRWLLSKLGQEQIKRRLVLIGAPEDTAQIERDLDAKARGTVEVLARLDLQQTPVETLVELLHERSANGVILSARHAYFEQVEKVIELCELEGVEVWLLADFFKTRISQTSVDDFLGRPTVVFRSAPEASWQGVAKQLLDFVGALALLAVCAVPLMLVALAVKLTSRGPVFFRQQRSGLNGRPFTMLKFRTMVSDAEQLKAELASFNEMDGPVFKVTNDPRVTALGRFLRKWSVDELPQLWNVLRFEMSLVGPRPLPVDEVRRINDHAHRRRLSVKPGLTCLWQISGRNDVKSFKEWVRLDLEYIDNWSLWLDVKILLKTIPVVLTGAGAK
;
A
#
# COMPACT_ATOMS: atom_id res chain seq x y z
N MET A 1 -7.19 1.62 -20.17
CA MET A 1 -7.58 2.97 -20.62
C MET A 1 -8.43 3.77 -19.62
N LEU A 2 -9.40 3.13 -18.91
CA LEU A 2 -10.23 3.78 -17.87
C LEU A 2 -9.41 4.56 -16.83
N ARG A 3 -8.26 4.02 -16.41
CA ARG A 3 -7.37 4.70 -15.43
C ARG A 3 -6.70 5.95 -16.01
N ARG A 4 -6.24 5.94 -17.27
CA ARG A 4 -5.54 7.06 -17.91
C ARG A 4 -6.50 8.20 -18.24
N GLN A 5 -7.67 7.90 -18.80
CA GLN A 5 -8.72 8.91 -19.01
C GLN A 5 -9.22 9.50 -17.69
N ARG A 6 -9.40 8.66 -16.66
CA ARG A 6 -9.72 9.12 -15.30
C ARG A 6 -8.62 10.01 -14.72
N GLN A 7 -7.34 9.68 -14.93
CA GLN A 7 -6.21 10.50 -14.51
C GLN A 7 -6.19 11.86 -15.21
N ILE A 8 -6.34 11.89 -16.54
CA ILE A 8 -6.38 13.15 -17.31
C ILE A 8 -7.56 14.02 -16.86
N ARG A 9 -8.76 13.43 -16.74
CA ARG A 9 -9.95 14.15 -16.23
C ARG A 9 -9.72 14.67 -14.81
N ALA A 10 -9.12 13.86 -13.93
CA ALA A 10 -8.78 14.28 -12.58
C ALA A 10 -7.75 15.42 -12.57
N MET A 11 -6.76 15.43 -13.48
CA MET A 11 -5.82 16.53 -13.63
C MET A 11 -6.50 17.82 -14.11
N ILE A 12 -7.42 17.72 -15.09
CA ILE A 12 -8.21 18.87 -15.56
C ILE A 12 -9.08 19.42 -14.43
N GLN A 13 -9.78 18.56 -13.68
CA GLN A 13 -10.59 18.96 -12.53
C GLN A 13 -9.74 19.59 -11.43
N GLN A 14 -8.55 19.04 -11.14
CA GLN A 14 -7.60 19.63 -10.18
C GLN A 14 -7.19 21.04 -10.57
N GLY A 15 -6.84 21.26 -11.84
CA GLY A 15 -6.52 22.59 -12.35
C GLY A 15 -7.70 23.55 -12.20
N ALA A 16 -8.89 23.13 -12.65
CA ALA A 16 -10.10 23.94 -12.54
C ALA A 16 -10.42 24.33 -11.09
N ASP A 17 -10.41 23.37 -10.16
CA ASP A 17 -10.71 23.65 -8.75
C ASP A 17 -9.66 24.59 -8.11
N ALA A 18 -8.38 24.41 -8.43
CA ALA A 18 -7.33 25.29 -7.93
C ALA A 18 -7.51 26.73 -8.43
N THR A 19 -7.91 26.91 -9.69
CA THR A 19 -8.25 28.24 -10.23
C THR A 19 -9.49 28.82 -9.55
N LEU A 20 -10.49 28.00 -9.23
CA LEU A 20 -11.68 28.47 -8.49
C LEU A 20 -11.35 28.94 -7.08
N PHE A 21 -10.42 28.27 -6.38
CA PHE A 21 -9.93 28.75 -5.07
C PHE A 21 -9.18 30.10 -5.20
N ALA A 22 -8.35 30.28 -6.22
CA ALA A 22 -7.69 31.56 -6.46
C ALA A 22 -8.69 32.68 -6.78
N VAL A 23 -9.68 32.40 -7.64
CA VAL A 23 -10.77 33.32 -7.97
C VAL A 23 -11.63 33.63 -6.74
N ALA A 24 -11.93 32.64 -5.90
CA ALA A 24 -12.68 32.83 -4.66
C ALA A 24 -11.98 33.81 -3.71
N PHE A 25 -10.65 33.74 -3.62
CA PHE A 25 -9.87 34.66 -2.79
C PHE A 25 -9.92 36.10 -3.32
N TRP A 26 -9.79 36.27 -4.64
CA TRP A 26 -9.92 37.58 -5.27
C TRP A 26 -11.33 38.15 -5.11
N LEU A 27 -12.37 37.34 -5.34
CA LEU A 27 -13.77 37.75 -5.11
C LEU A 27 -14.03 38.11 -3.65
N ALA A 28 -13.41 37.42 -2.70
CA ALA A 28 -13.54 37.73 -1.27
C ALA A 28 -12.93 39.10 -0.92
N HIS A 29 -11.78 39.44 -1.50
CA HIS A 29 -11.14 40.74 -1.33
C HIS A 29 -11.96 41.84 -2.01
N LEU A 30 -12.36 41.64 -3.27
CA LEU A 30 -13.21 42.56 -4.03
C LEU A 30 -14.55 42.83 -3.32
N ALA A 31 -15.22 41.79 -2.82
CA ALA A 31 -16.47 41.95 -2.07
C ALA A 31 -16.28 42.79 -0.81
N ARG A 32 -15.13 42.67 -0.13
CA ARG A 32 -14.82 43.48 1.04
C ARG A 32 -14.53 44.94 0.67
N GLU A 33 -13.83 45.17 -0.44
CA GLU A 33 -13.55 46.50 -0.99
C GLU A 33 -14.85 47.23 -1.35
N VAL A 34 -15.73 46.56 -2.09
CA VAL A 34 -17.07 47.07 -2.42
C VAL A 34 -17.89 47.35 -1.15
N ALA A 35 -17.79 46.51 -0.12
CA ALA A 35 -18.49 46.74 1.14
C ALA A 35 -18.00 48.00 1.90
N VAL A 36 -16.73 48.41 1.76
CA VAL A 36 -16.25 49.70 2.32
C VAL A 36 -16.99 50.87 1.67
N LEU A 37 -17.19 50.83 0.34
CA LEU A 37 -17.92 51.89 -0.39
C LEU A 37 -19.34 52.11 0.14
N PHE A 38 -20.05 51.04 0.50
CA PHE A 38 -21.42 51.11 1.01
C PHE A 38 -21.51 51.31 2.52
N SER A 39 -20.41 51.17 3.25
CA SER A 39 -20.38 51.29 4.72
C SER A 39 -19.05 51.91 5.16
N PRO A 40 -18.92 53.24 5.10
CA PRO A 40 -17.67 53.96 5.40
C PRO A 40 -17.20 53.83 6.86
N ALA A 41 -18.00 53.22 7.74
CA ALA A 41 -17.60 52.87 9.10
C ALA A 41 -16.66 51.64 9.17
N LEU A 42 -16.48 50.91 8.06
CA LEU A 42 -15.57 49.78 7.98
C LEU A 42 -14.14 50.26 7.73
N PRO A 43 -13.12 49.68 8.41
CA PRO A 43 -11.73 50.07 8.19
C PRO A 43 -11.29 49.76 6.76
N ASP A 44 -10.43 50.61 6.21
CA ASP A 44 -9.79 50.38 4.91
C ASP A 44 -8.95 49.11 4.92
N ILE A 45 -8.91 48.45 3.77
CA ILE A 45 -8.13 47.23 3.55
C ILE A 45 -6.93 47.54 2.66
N GLN A 46 -5.83 46.82 2.89
CA GLN A 46 -4.67 46.91 2.01
C GLN A 46 -5.02 46.46 0.57
N PRO A 47 -4.37 47.05 -0.45
CA PRO A 47 -4.59 46.68 -1.85
C PRO A 47 -4.25 45.20 -2.12
N PHE A 48 -4.87 44.63 -3.15
CA PHE A 48 -4.78 43.20 -3.45
C PHE A 48 -3.37 42.76 -3.88
N ASP A 49 -2.58 43.67 -4.45
CA ASP A 49 -1.20 43.44 -4.90
C ASP A 49 -0.29 42.87 -3.81
N GLN A 50 -0.48 43.31 -2.56
CA GLN A 50 0.24 42.80 -1.39
C GLN A 50 -0.06 41.32 -1.08
N TYR A 51 -1.13 40.77 -1.65
CA TYR A 51 -1.59 39.40 -1.42
C TYR A 51 -1.42 38.47 -2.62
N ILE A 52 -0.92 38.94 -3.77
CA ILE A 52 -0.72 38.11 -4.97
C ILE A 52 0.16 36.88 -4.68
N TRP A 53 1.17 37.04 -3.82
CA TRP A 53 2.05 35.94 -3.43
C TRP A 53 1.30 34.79 -2.72
N LEU A 54 0.13 35.02 -2.13
CA LEU A 54 -0.70 33.95 -1.55
C LEU A 54 -1.17 32.97 -2.62
N TYR A 55 -1.24 33.34 -3.89
CA TYR A 55 -1.56 32.39 -4.97
C TYR A 55 -0.51 31.30 -5.14
N LEU A 56 0.77 31.59 -4.86
CA LEU A 56 1.83 30.56 -4.84
C LEU A 56 1.57 29.50 -3.76
N LEU A 57 0.79 29.83 -2.73
CA LEU A 57 0.37 28.91 -1.68
C LEU A 57 -1.00 28.28 -1.96
N ILE A 58 -2.01 29.10 -2.27
CA ILE A 58 -3.42 28.69 -2.43
C ILE A 58 -3.57 27.67 -3.57
N ILE A 59 -2.97 27.93 -4.74
CA ILE A 59 -3.13 27.05 -5.91
C ILE A 59 -2.56 25.65 -5.64
N PRO A 60 -1.28 25.47 -5.23
CA PRO A 60 -0.74 24.14 -4.95
C PRO A 60 -1.41 23.47 -3.75
N SER A 61 -1.70 24.23 -2.69
CA SER A 61 -2.33 23.67 -1.48
C SER A 61 -3.75 23.19 -1.74
N ALA A 62 -4.56 23.93 -2.51
CA ALA A 62 -5.90 23.49 -2.89
C ALA A 62 -5.86 22.18 -3.68
N MET A 63 -4.95 22.06 -4.66
CA MET A 63 -4.76 20.82 -5.44
C MET A 63 -4.40 19.64 -4.53
N LEU A 64 -3.43 19.84 -3.63
CA LEU A 64 -2.96 18.81 -2.72
C LEU A 64 -4.01 18.41 -1.69
N LEU A 65 -4.71 19.37 -1.09
CA LEU A 65 -5.74 19.15 -0.07
C LEU A 65 -6.94 18.36 -0.63
N LEU A 66 -7.50 18.79 -1.77
CA LEU A 66 -8.62 18.09 -2.40
C LEU A 66 -8.22 16.67 -2.83
N LYS A 67 -6.98 16.49 -3.32
CA LYS A 67 -6.45 15.16 -3.64
C LYS A 67 -6.27 14.28 -2.41
N ALA A 68 -5.70 14.82 -1.33
CA ALA A 68 -5.46 14.10 -0.08
C ALA A 68 -6.78 13.66 0.59
N LEU A 69 -7.82 14.48 0.50
CA LEU A 69 -9.17 14.16 0.97
C LEU A 69 -9.96 13.25 -0.01
N GLY A 70 -9.31 12.78 -1.06
CA GLY A 70 -9.89 11.85 -2.03
C GLY A 70 -11.03 12.45 -2.84
N PHE A 71 -11.05 13.77 -3.07
CA PHE A 71 -12.08 14.45 -3.85
C PHE A 71 -12.14 13.91 -5.30
N TYR A 72 -10.98 13.66 -5.91
CA TYR A 72 -10.85 13.19 -7.30
C TYR A 72 -10.92 11.67 -7.49
N ASN A 73 -10.88 10.89 -6.41
CA ASN A 73 -10.91 9.43 -6.46
C ASN A 73 -12.34 8.85 -6.45
N ARG A 74 -13.34 9.68 -6.77
CA ARG A 74 -14.77 9.37 -6.64
C ARG A 74 -15.43 8.97 -7.96
N PRO A 75 -16.59 8.28 -7.93
CA PRO A 75 -17.43 8.08 -9.11
C PRO A 75 -18.07 9.40 -9.57
N LEU A 76 -18.43 9.48 -10.86
CA LEU A 76 -18.89 10.71 -11.52
C LEU A 76 -20.26 11.23 -11.01
N LEU A 77 -21.11 10.33 -10.51
CA LEU A 77 -22.45 10.64 -10.02
C LEU A 77 -22.56 10.33 -8.52
N PHE A 78 -21.93 11.14 -7.69
CA PHE A 78 -21.86 10.92 -6.24
C PHE A 78 -22.98 11.62 -5.45
N SER A 79 -23.14 11.36 -4.15
CA SER A 79 -24.13 12.07 -3.33
C SER A 79 -23.74 13.53 -3.10
N ARG A 80 -24.72 14.45 -3.24
CA ARG A 80 -24.50 15.89 -2.98
C ARG A 80 -24.01 16.15 -1.55
N ARG A 81 -24.47 15.36 -0.58
CA ARG A 81 -24.13 15.51 0.85
C ARG A 81 -22.66 15.20 1.10
N GLU A 82 -22.14 14.15 0.48
CA GLU A 82 -20.76 13.72 0.68
C GLU A 82 -19.76 14.64 -0.05
N THR A 83 -20.15 15.20 -1.19
CA THR A 83 -19.38 16.28 -1.85
C THR A 83 -19.27 17.50 -0.93
N ALA A 84 -20.41 17.97 -0.39
CA ALA A 84 -20.43 19.09 0.54
C ALA A 84 -19.62 18.82 1.82
N TRP A 85 -19.72 17.60 2.37
CA TRP A 85 -18.96 17.19 3.55
C TRP A 85 -17.45 17.26 3.32
N VAL A 86 -16.93 16.72 2.22
CA VAL A 86 -15.47 16.78 2.01
C VAL A 86 -15.01 18.17 1.63
N LEU A 87 -15.80 18.90 0.85
CA LEU A 87 -15.45 20.26 0.49
C LEU A 87 -15.40 21.18 1.71
N SER A 88 -16.31 21.01 2.68
CA SER A 88 -16.26 21.80 3.92
C SER A 88 -14.96 21.56 4.69
N HIS A 89 -14.50 20.31 4.81
CA HIS A 89 -13.22 19.98 5.45
C HIS A 89 -12.04 20.59 4.68
N ALA A 90 -12.04 20.49 3.35
CA ALA A 90 -11.00 21.05 2.50
C ALA A 90 -10.90 22.58 2.67
N VAL A 91 -12.05 23.26 2.63
CA VAL A 91 -12.15 24.70 2.80
C VAL A 91 -11.71 25.13 4.20
N THR A 92 -12.12 24.42 5.26
CA THR A 92 -11.69 24.72 6.63
C THR A 92 -10.17 24.62 6.78
N ILE A 93 -9.56 23.55 6.25
CA ILE A 93 -8.10 23.38 6.31
C ILE A 93 -7.39 24.48 5.48
N ALA A 94 -7.90 24.80 4.30
CA ALA A 94 -7.34 25.87 3.46
C ALA A 94 -7.40 27.24 4.15
N VAL A 95 -8.54 27.58 4.77
CA VAL A 95 -8.73 28.81 5.55
C VAL A 95 -7.74 28.86 6.72
N LEU A 96 -7.63 27.79 7.50
CA LEU A 96 -6.67 27.70 8.62
C LEU A 96 -5.22 27.83 8.14
N GLY A 97 -4.89 27.25 6.99
CA GLY A 97 -3.58 27.37 6.36
C GLY A 97 -3.24 28.82 5.99
N VAL A 98 -4.17 29.51 5.32
CA VAL A 98 -4.01 30.94 4.97
C VAL A 98 -3.88 31.80 6.22
N VAL A 99 -4.73 31.59 7.24
CA VAL A 99 -4.66 32.30 8.53
C VAL A 99 -3.29 32.10 9.19
N THR A 100 -2.80 30.86 9.23
CA THR A 100 -1.51 30.53 9.85
C THR A 100 -0.36 31.21 9.14
N VAL A 101 -0.35 31.19 7.80
CA VAL A 101 0.71 31.81 7.00
C VAL A 101 0.70 33.34 7.13
N LEU A 102 -0.48 33.96 7.13
CA LEU A 102 -0.63 35.40 7.36
C LEU A 102 -0.15 35.79 8.76
N PHE A 103 -0.48 35.01 9.78
CA PHE A 103 -0.03 35.20 11.15
C PHE A 103 1.50 35.13 11.27
N LEU A 104 2.13 34.11 10.67
CA LEU A 104 3.59 33.95 10.68
C LEU A 104 4.32 35.11 9.99
N ARG A 105 3.71 35.70 8.95
CA ARG A 105 4.27 36.86 8.26
C ARG A 105 3.88 38.20 8.89
N LYS A 106 3.12 38.21 9.98
CA LYS A 106 2.60 39.42 10.65
C LYS A 106 1.85 40.35 9.69
N GLN A 107 1.14 39.78 8.71
CA GLN A 107 0.30 40.53 7.79
C GLN A 107 -1.16 40.50 8.25
N GLU A 108 -1.79 41.66 8.29
CA GLU A 108 -3.18 41.79 8.70
C GLU A 108 -4.11 41.75 7.50
N LEU A 109 -4.92 40.70 7.40
CA LEU A 109 -6.02 40.61 6.45
C LEU A 109 -7.34 40.78 7.20
N ALA A 110 -8.29 41.53 6.60
CA ALA A 110 -9.61 41.70 7.20
C ALA A 110 -10.29 40.33 7.42
N ARG A 111 -10.76 40.08 8.64
CA ARG A 111 -11.38 38.80 9.03
C ARG A 111 -12.53 38.40 8.10
N ALA A 112 -13.30 39.39 7.64
CA ALA A 112 -14.37 39.20 6.66
C ALA A 112 -13.88 38.57 5.34
N VAL A 113 -12.70 38.94 4.84
CA VAL A 113 -12.12 38.36 3.62
C VAL A 113 -11.82 36.88 3.81
N ILE A 114 -11.35 36.48 5.00
CA ILE A 114 -11.07 35.08 5.33
C ILE A 114 -12.36 34.24 5.34
N PHE A 115 -13.42 34.75 5.95
CA PHE A 115 -14.73 34.09 5.94
C PHE A 115 -15.34 34.01 4.54
N LEU A 116 -15.28 35.12 3.78
CA LEU A 116 -15.78 35.19 2.40
C LEU A 116 -14.98 34.27 1.47
N PHE A 117 -13.67 34.15 1.65
CA PHE A 117 -12.83 33.23 0.90
C PHE A 117 -13.31 31.78 1.08
N GLY A 118 -13.58 31.37 2.32
CA GLY A 118 -14.13 30.05 2.59
C GLY A 118 -15.50 29.84 1.94
N ALA A 119 -16.41 30.81 2.09
CA ALA A 119 -17.75 30.75 1.54
C ALA A 119 -17.76 30.70 0.00
N PHE A 120 -16.99 31.57 -0.67
CA PHE A 120 -16.87 31.58 -2.13
C PHE A 120 -16.17 30.33 -2.67
N SER A 121 -15.14 29.84 -2.00
CA SER A 121 -14.47 28.59 -2.42
C SER A 121 -15.43 27.41 -2.37
N PHE A 122 -16.22 27.31 -1.29
CA PHE A 122 -17.26 26.30 -1.17
C PHE A 122 -18.32 26.46 -2.27
N LEU A 123 -18.86 27.66 -2.44
CA LEU A 123 -19.94 27.92 -3.39
C LEU A 123 -19.52 27.66 -4.84
N LEU A 124 -18.38 28.20 -5.27
CA LEU A 124 -17.91 28.07 -6.66
C LEU A 124 -17.64 26.62 -7.03
N VAL A 125 -16.97 25.87 -6.16
CA VAL A 125 -16.69 24.44 -6.42
C VAL A 125 -17.99 23.62 -6.38
N MET A 126 -18.92 23.91 -5.46
CA MET A 126 -20.24 23.27 -5.45
C MET A 126 -21.05 23.54 -6.71
N VAL A 127 -21.08 24.79 -7.19
CA VAL A 127 -21.78 25.17 -8.42
C VAL A 127 -21.16 24.46 -9.61
N LYS A 128 -19.83 24.44 -9.72
CA LYS A 128 -19.10 23.71 -10.76
C LYS A 128 -19.45 22.22 -10.74
N GLU A 129 -19.49 21.58 -9.57
CA GLU A 129 -19.88 20.17 -9.42
C GLU A 129 -21.34 19.91 -9.79
N GLU A 130 -22.26 20.82 -9.47
CA GLU A 130 -23.67 20.68 -9.84
C GLU A 130 -23.89 20.90 -11.34
N LEU A 131 -23.18 21.85 -11.95
CA LEU A 131 -23.17 22.05 -13.41
C LEU A 131 -22.61 20.82 -14.13
N LEU A 132 -21.48 20.30 -13.65
CA LEU A 132 -20.90 19.07 -14.18
C LEU A 132 -21.89 17.92 -14.06
N ARG A 133 -22.53 17.72 -12.90
CA ARG A 133 -23.56 16.69 -12.70
C ARG A 133 -24.72 16.85 -13.68
N ARG A 134 -25.27 18.06 -13.85
CA ARG A 134 -26.38 18.30 -14.76
C ARG A 134 -25.99 18.02 -16.21
N TRP A 135 -24.78 18.40 -16.61
CA TRP A 135 -24.24 18.09 -17.92
C TRP A 135 -24.06 16.57 -18.11
N LEU A 136 -23.49 15.87 -17.13
CA LEU A 136 -23.34 14.41 -17.12
C LEU A 136 -24.69 13.68 -17.22
N LEU A 137 -25.75 14.22 -16.61
CA LEU A 137 -27.11 13.66 -16.66
C LEU A 137 -27.88 14.07 -17.92
N SER A 138 -27.41 15.06 -18.68
CA SER A 138 -28.04 15.49 -19.93
C SER A 138 -27.86 14.44 -21.03
N LYS A 139 -28.76 14.42 -22.03
CA LYS A 139 -28.66 13.50 -23.18
C LYS A 139 -27.29 13.57 -23.85
N LEU A 140 -26.77 14.77 -24.09
CA LEU A 140 -25.44 15.00 -24.69
C LEU A 140 -24.29 14.44 -23.84
N GLY A 141 -24.37 14.60 -22.51
CA GLY A 141 -23.35 14.06 -21.60
C GLY A 141 -23.40 12.54 -21.47
N GLN A 142 -24.60 11.94 -21.52
CA GLN A 142 -24.75 10.50 -21.50
C GLN A 142 -24.19 9.85 -22.77
N GLU A 143 -24.45 10.41 -23.96
CA GLU A 143 -23.92 9.92 -25.24
C GLU A 143 -22.38 9.94 -25.28
N GLN A 144 -21.74 10.96 -24.68
CA GLN A 144 -20.28 11.06 -24.66
C GLN A 144 -19.59 10.15 -23.63
N ILE A 145 -20.33 9.61 -22.67
CA ILE A 145 -19.76 8.90 -21.51
C ILE A 145 -20.16 7.43 -21.49
N LYS A 146 -21.34 7.09 -21.99
CA LYS A 146 -21.79 5.70 -22.11
C LYS A 146 -20.84 4.96 -23.03
N ARG A 147 -20.17 3.97 -22.47
CA ARG A 147 -19.43 2.98 -23.24
C ARG A 147 -20.40 1.91 -23.70
N ARG A 148 -20.48 1.70 -25.00
CA ARG A 148 -21.38 0.77 -25.67
C ARG A 148 -20.58 -0.48 -25.95
N LEU A 149 -20.72 -1.49 -25.08
CA LEU A 149 -19.83 -2.63 -25.04
C LEU A 149 -20.49 -3.90 -25.56
N VAL A 150 -19.73 -4.71 -26.27
CA VAL A 150 -20.07 -6.11 -26.58
C VAL A 150 -19.30 -7.02 -25.64
N LEU A 151 -20.00 -7.97 -25.01
CA LEU A 151 -19.37 -8.96 -24.13
C LEU A 151 -19.17 -10.26 -24.90
N ILE A 152 -17.96 -10.81 -24.85
CA ILE A 152 -17.60 -12.06 -25.49
C ILE A 152 -17.10 -13.05 -24.43
N GLY A 153 -17.70 -14.23 -24.39
CA GLY A 153 -17.34 -15.30 -23.46
C GLY A 153 -18.50 -16.26 -23.21
N ALA A 154 -18.27 -17.27 -22.38
CA ALA A 154 -19.32 -18.21 -22.00
C ALA A 154 -20.51 -17.48 -21.32
N PRO A 155 -21.74 -18.03 -21.37
CA PRO A 155 -22.91 -17.39 -20.75
C PRO A 155 -22.73 -17.09 -19.26
N GLU A 156 -22.03 -17.95 -18.53
CA GLU A 156 -21.76 -17.76 -17.09
C GLU A 156 -20.80 -16.59 -16.83
N ASP A 157 -19.75 -16.46 -17.65
CA ASP A 157 -18.73 -15.43 -17.50
C ASP A 157 -19.30 -14.05 -17.89
N THR A 158 -20.04 -13.96 -19.01
CA THR A 158 -20.70 -12.72 -19.45
C THR A 158 -21.73 -12.23 -18.43
N ALA A 159 -22.53 -13.14 -17.85
CA ALA A 159 -23.48 -12.79 -16.79
C ALA A 159 -22.80 -12.34 -15.48
N GLN A 160 -21.60 -12.83 -15.17
CA GLN A 160 -20.82 -12.35 -14.03
C GLN A 160 -20.26 -10.94 -14.30
N ILE A 161 -19.69 -10.72 -15.48
CA ILE A 161 -19.15 -9.41 -15.90
C ILE A 161 -20.25 -8.35 -15.87
N GLU A 162 -21.43 -8.66 -16.38
CA GLU A 162 -22.57 -7.74 -16.39
C GLU A 162 -23.02 -7.36 -14.98
N ARG A 163 -23.12 -8.34 -14.06
CA ARG A 163 -23.41 -8.06 -12.64
C ARG A 163 -22.35 -7.17 -11.99
N ASP A 164 -21.08 -7.37 -12.32
CA ASP A 164 -19.98 -6.53 -11.82
C ASP A 164 -20.04 -5.11 -12.40
N LEU A 165 -20.39 -4.96 -13.68
CA LEU A 165 -20.60 -3.67 -14.34
C LEU A 165 -21.80 -2.92 -13.75
N ASP A 166 -22.92 -3.60 -13.51
CA ASP A 166 -24.11 -3.02 -12.89
C ASP A 166 -23.92 -2.65 -11.42
N ALA A 167 -23.01 -3.33 -10.72
CA ALA A 167 -22.67 -2.97 -9.34
C ALA A 167 -21.72 -1.76 -9.28
N LYS A 168 -20.71 -1.70 -10.16
CA LYS A 168 -19.58 -0.75 -10.05
C LYS A 168 -19.63 0.42 -11.04
N ALA A 169 -20.38 0.31 -12.13
CA ALA A 169 -20.35 1.24 -13.26
C ALA A 169 -21.75 1.67 -13.74
N ARG A 170 -22.73 1.75 -12.82
CA ARG A 170 -24.11 2.17 -13.11
C ARG A 170 -24.16 3.46 -13.94
N GLY A 171 -24.78 3.37 -15.12
CA GLY A 171 -25.02 4.51 -16.01
C GLY A 171 -23.83 4.96 -16.86
N THR A 172 -22.68 4.27 -16.76
CA THR A 172 -21.48 4.57 -17.59
C THR A 172 -21.20 3.52 -18.66
N VAL A 173 -21.79 2.33 -18.55
CA VAL A 173 -21.64 1.23 -19.50
C VAL A 173 -23.01 0.75 -19.92
N GLU A 174 -23.16 0.49 -21.21
CA GLU A 174 -24.33 -0.10 -21.83
C GLU A 174 -23.87 -1.37 -22.56
N VAL A 175 -24.41 -2.51 -22.13
CA VAL A 175 -24.12 -3.80 -22.75
C VAL A 175 -25.07 -3.97 -23.94
N LEU A 176 -24.52 -3.98 -25.15
CA LEU A 176 -25.29 -4.05 -26.39
C LEU A 176 -25.61 -5.48 -26.83
N ALA A 177 -24.65 -6.40 -26.65
CA ALA A 177 -24.76 -7.78 -27.09
C ALA A 177 -23.86 -8.70 -26.26
N ARG A 178 -24.20 -9.99 -26.27
CA ARG A 178 -23.44 -11.08 -25.66
C ARG A 178 -23.17 -12.11 -26.75
N LEU A 179 -21.91 -12.50 -26.91
CA LEU A 179 -21.47 -13.47 -27.90
C LEU A 179 -20.70 -14.60 -27.23
N ASP A 180 -20.98 -15.83 -27.62
CA ASP A 180 -20.22 -17.01 -27.24
C ASP A 180 -19.48 -17.53 -28.48
N LEU A 181 -18.14 -17.41 -28.49
CA LEU A 181 -17.29 -17.81 -29.62
C LEU A 181 -17.31 -19.33 -29.89
N GLN A 182 -17.86 -20.13 -28.99
CA GLN A 182 -18.07 -21.56 -29.25
C GLN A 182 -19.30 -21.81 -30.10
N GLN A 183 -20.31 -20.93 -30.01
CA GLN A 183 -21.62 -21.13 -30.63
C GLN A 183 -21.84 -20.19 -31.83
N THR A 184 -21.15 -19.05 -31.85
CA THR A 184 -21.35 -17.99 -32.84
C THR A 184 -20.04 -17.74 -33.59
N PRO A 185 -20.09 -17.65 -34.94
CA PRO A 185 -18.92 -17.29 -35.75
C PRO A 185 -18.42 -15.87 -35.42
N VAL A 186 -17.14 -15.63 -35.64
CA VAL A 186 -16.48 -14.36 -35.27
C VAL A 186 -16.95 -13.22 -36.16
N GLU A 187 -17.39 -13.52 -37.39
CA GLU A 187 -17.90 -12.56 -38.37
C GLU A 187 -19.13 -11.79 -37.85
N THR A 188 -19.98 -12.43 -37.05
CA THR A 188 -21.14 -11.79 -36.40
C THR A 188 -20.72 -10.67 -35.44
N LEU A 189 -19.49 -10.70 -34.92
CA LEU A 189 -18.96 -9.59 -34.12
C LEU A 189 -18.88 -8.32 -34.95
N VAL A 190 -18.35 -8.40 -36.18
CA VAL A 190 -18.17 -7.22 -37.05
C VAL A 190 -19.52 -6.60 -37.39
N GLU A 191 -20.51 -7.42 -37.74
CA GLU A 191 -21.88 -6.97 -37.99
C GLU A 191 -22.45 -6.23 -36.77
N LEU A 192 -22.27 -6.78 -35.56
CA LEU A 192 -22.73 -6.15 -34.33
C LEU A 192 -21.98 -4.86 -34.00
N LEU A 193 -20.67 -4.80 -34.27
CA LEU A 193 -19.88 -3.57 -34.09
C LEU A 193 -20.44 -2.45 -34.98
N HIS A 194 -20.79 -2.76 -36.23
CA HIS A 194 -21.35 -1.81 -37.19
C HIS A 194 -22.80 -1.42 -36.86
N GLU A 195 -23.71 -2.39 -36.74
CA GLU A 195 -25.15 -2.14 -36.53
C GLU A 195 -25.46 -1.46 -35.20
N ARG A 196 -24.75 -1.86 -34.15
CA ARG A 196 -24.99 -1.35 -32.80
C ARG A 196 -24.00 -0.24 -32.43
N SER A 197 -23.11 0.17 -33.34
CA SER A 197 -22.07 1.19 -33.12
C SER A 197 -21.36 1.01 -31.78
N ALA A 198 -20.91 -0.22 -31.52
CA ALA A 198 -20.20 -0.54 -30.29
C ALA A 198 -18.82 0.13 -30.30
N ASN A 199 -18.41 0.70 -29.16
CA ASN A 199 -17.13 1.40 -29.03
C ASN A 199 -16.14 0.64 -28.13
N GLY A 200 -16.43 -0.63 -27.84
CA GLY A 200 -15.49 -1.48 -27.15
C GLY A 200 -16.00 -2.92 -26.97
N VAL A 201 -15.06 -3.83 -26.75
CA VAL A 201 -15.32 -5.26 -26.58
C VAL A 201 -14.64 -5.76 -25.31
N ILE A 202 -15.37 -6.46 -24.44
CA ILE A 202 -14.79 -7.17 -23.29
C ILE A 202 -14.79 -8.66 -23.61
N LEU A 203 -13.61 -9.27 -23.59
CA LEU A 203 -13.40 -10.68 -23.90
C LEU A 203 -12.95 -11.45 -22.65
N SER A 204 -13.74 -12.44 -22.24
CA SER A 204 -13.32 -13.44 -21.25
C SER A 204 -12.75 -14.66 -21.96
N ALA A 205 -11.48 -14.98 -21.68
CA ALA A 205 -10.77 -16.09 -22.32
C ALA A 205 -10.84 -17.40 -21.52
N ARG A 206 -11.62 -17.45 -20.42
CA ARG A 206 -11.68 -18.64 -19.55
C ARG A 206 -12.03 -19.93 -20.29
N HIS A 207 -12.91 -19.84 -21.28
CA HIS A 207 -13.43 -20.99 -22.02
C HIS A 207 -13.26 -20.86 -23.54
N ALA A 208 -12.51 -19.86 -24.01
CA ALA A 208 -12.29 -19.62 -25.45
C ALA A 208 -10.99 -20.27 -25.93
N TYR A 209 -10.97 -20.74 -27.18
CA TYR A 209 -9.74 -21.18 -27.82
C TYR A 209 -8.85 -19.96 -28.14
N PHE A 210 -7.55 -20.07 -27.86
CA PHE A 210 -6.60 -18.96 -28.07
C PHE A 210 -6.61 -18.41 -29.51
N GLU A 211 -6.83 -19.27 -30.52
CA GLU A 211 -6.93 -18.86 -31.92
C GLU A 211 -8.15 -17.96 -32.19
N GLN A 212 -9.29 -18.22 -31.53
CA GLN A 212 -10.49 -17.39 -31.66
C GLN A 212 -10.30 -16.05 -30.95
N VAL A 213 -9.60 -16.04 -29.80
CA VAL A 213 -9.24 -14.83 -29.05
C VAL A 213 -8.37 -13.91 -29.92
N GLU A 214 -7.38 -14.48 -30.61
CA GLU A 214 -6.50 -13.74 -31.53
C GLU A 214 -7.29 -13.11 -32.69
N LYS A 215 -8.15 -13.88 -33.36
CA LYS A 215 -9.02 -13.38 -34.44
C LYS A 215 -9.94 -12.25 -33.99
N VAL A 216 -10.53 -12.36 -32.79
CA VAL A 216 -11.36 -11.28 -32.22
C VAL A 216 -10.55 -10.01 -32.00
N ILE A 217 -9.34 -10.13 -31.44
CA ILE A 217 -8.47 -8.98 -31.21
C ILE A 217 -8.09 -8.33 -32.54
N GLU A 218 -7.67 -9.13 -33.52
CA GLU A 218 -7.30 -8.66 -34.87
C GLU A 218 -8.46 -7.90 -35.54
N LEU A 219 -9.67 -8.48 -35.55
CA LEU A 219 -10.85 -7.83 -36.14
C LEU A 219 -11.20 -6.52 -35.45
N CYS A 220 -11.12 -6.47 -34.12
CA CYS A 220 -11.40 -5.24 -33.39
C CYS A 220 -10.32 -4.18 -33.62
N GLU A 221 -9.05 -4.58 -33.74
CA GLU A 221 -7.95 -3.66 -34.10
C GLU A 221 -8.15 -3.06 -35.49
N LEU A 222 -8.57 -3.87 -36.47
CA LEU A 222 -8.91 -3.42 -37.83
C LEU A 222 -10.08 -2.44 -37.84
N GLU A 223 -11.11 -2.69 -37.03
CA GLU A 223 -12.29 -1.81 -36.88
C GLU A 223 -12.03 -0.58 -35.99
N GLY A 224 -10.85 -0.48 -35.37
CA GLY A 224 -10.50 0.63 -34.46
C GLY A 224 -11.25 0.60 -33.13
N VAL A 225 -11.74 -0.56 -32.70
CA VAL A 225 -12.52 -0.76 -31.48
C VAL A 225 -11.62 -1.27 -30.35
N GLU A 226 -11.69 -0.64 -29.16
CA GLU A 226 -10.90 -1.06 -28.00
C GLU A 226 -11.32 -2.44 -27.48
N VAL A 227 -10.38 -3.38 -27.35
CA VAL A 227 -10.60 -4.71 -26.74
C VAL A 227 -10.00 -4.79 -25.34
N TRP A 228 -10.76 -5.32 -24.38
CA TRP A 228 -10.27 -5.69 -23.06
C TRP A 228 -10.33 -7.20 -22.86
N LEU A 229 -9.15 -7.83 -22.83
CA LEU A 229 -9.00 -9.23 -22.45
C LEU A 229 -8.97 -9.35 -20.93
N LEU A 230 -9.96 -10.05 -20.35
CA LEU A 230 -9.98 -10.35 -18.93
C LEU A 230 -9.02 -11.51 -18.63
N ALA A 231 -8.13 -11.30 -17.67
CA ALA A 231 -7.21 -12.33 -17.16
C ALA A 231 -7.86 -13.21 -16.07
N ASP A 232 -9.10 -13.64 -16.29
CA ASP A 232 -9.95 -14.39 -15.36
C ASP A 232 -9.84 -15.92 -15.51
N PHE A 233 -9.05 -16.38 -16.48
CA PHE A 233 -8.72 -17.77 -16.74
C PHE A 233 -7.81 -18.40 -15.66
N PHE A 234 -7.08 -17.58 -14.89
CA PHE A 234 -6.30 -18.05 -13.75
C PHE A 234 -7.05 -17.86 -12.43
N LYS A 235 -7.59 -18.94 -11.84
CA LYS A 235 -8.13 -18.94 -10.47
C LYS A 235 -7.00 -18.92 -9.45
N THR A 236 -6.35 -17.78 -9.26
CA THR A 236 -5.30 -17.68 -8.25
C THR A 236 -5.90 -17.45 -6.86
N ARG A 237 -5.68 -18.40 -5.93
CA ARG A 237 -6.14 -18.29 -4.54
C ARG A 237 -5.42 -17.19 -3.73
N ILE A 238 -4.25 -16.74 -4.17
CA ILE A 238 -3.32 -15.92 -3.35
C ILE A 238 -2.67 -14.78 -4.14
N SER A 239 -2.32 -14.96 -5.41
CA SER A 239 -1.56 -13.94 -6.15
C SER A 239 -2.43 -12.81 -6.68
N GLN A 240 -1.90 -11.59 -6.63
CA GLN A 240 -2.44 -10.48 -7.43
C GLN A 240 -1.89 -10.60 -8.85
N THR A 241 -2.79 -10.56 -9.83
CA THR A 241 -2.45 -10.57 -11.25
C THR A 241 -2.22 -9.13 -11.71
N SER A 242 -1.02 -8.83 -12.19
CA SER A 242 -0.71 -7.54 -12.82
C SER A 242 -0.13 -7.74 -14.22
N VAL A 243 -0.26 -6.71 -15.06
CA VAL A 243 0.38 -6.68 -16.37
C VAL A 243 1.68 -5.91 -16.21
N ASP A 244 2.78 -6.52 -16.64
CA ASP A 244 4.14 -5.97 -16.61
C ASP A 244 4.75 -6.04 -18.02
N ASP A 245 5.86 -5.34 -18.24
CA ASP A 245 6.65 -5.48 -19.45
C ASP A 245 7.92 -6.28 -19.15
N PHE A 246 8.11 -7.39 -19.85
CA PHE A 246 9.33 -8.17 -19.76
C PHE A 246 10.02 -8.21 -21.12
N LEU A 247 11.10 -7.44 -21.26
CA LEU A 247 11.90 -7.31 -22.49
C LEU A 247 11.05 -6.82 -23.69
N GLY A 248 10.17 -5.85 -23.49
CA GLY A 248 9.30 -5.30 -24.54
C GLY A 248 8.11 -6.20 -24.89
N ARG A 249 7.83 -7.22 -24.06
CA ARG A 249 6.70 -8.12 -24.23
C ARG A 249 5.71 -7.95 -23.07
N PRO A 250 4.43 -7.64 -23.37
CA PRO A 250 3.41 -7.58 -22.33
C PRO A 250 3.27 -8.95 -21.67
N THR A 251 3.46 -8.99 -20.36
CA THR A 251 3.50 -10.22 -19.57
C THR A 251 2.53 -10.13 -18.41
N VAL A 252 1.76 -11.19 -18.18
CA VAL A 252 0.91 -11.32 -17.00
C VAL A 252 1.72 -11.91 -15.86
N VAL A 253 1.88 -11.16 -14.77
CA VAL A 253 2.70 -11.55 -13.62
C VAL A 253 1.81 -11.91 -12.43
N PHE A 254 2.05 -13.07 -11.83
CA PHE A 254 1.40 -13.54 -10.60
C PHE A 254 2.30 -13.26 -9.40
N ARG A 255 1.98 -12.23 -8.62
CA ARG A 255 2.79 -11.85 -7.45
C ARG A 255 2.16 -12.37 -6.17
N SER A 256 2.92 -13.12 -5.37
CA SER A 256 2.47 -13.61 -4.04
C SER A 256 2.87 -12.71 -2.88
N ALA A 257 3.67 -11.66 -3.15
CA ALA A 257 4.15 -10.67 -2.20
C ALA A 257 3.71 -9.26 -2.65
N PRO A 258 3.59 -8.29 -1.72
CA PRO A 258 3.19 -6.92 -2.03
C PRO A 258 4.09 -6.31 -3.12
N GLU A 259 3.51 -5.54 -4.04
CA GLU A 259 4.28 -4.85 -5.08
C GLU A 259 5.34 -3.93 -4.49
N ALA A 260 6.42 -3.71 -5.24
CA ALA A 260 7.39 -2.66 -4.95
C ALA A 260 6.65 -1.32 -4.88
N SER A 261 6.39 -0.87 -3.66
CA SER A 261 5.53 0.27 -3.34
C SER A 261 6.33 1.31 -2.58
N TRP A 262 5.84 2.55 -2.55
CA TRP A 262 6.38 3.59 -1.68
C TRP A 262 6.44 3.16 -0.22
N GLN A 263 5.51 2.31 0.22
CA GLN A 263 5.54 1.71 1.55
C GLN A 263 6.75 0.78 1.73
N GLY A 264 7.12 0.00 0.70
CA GLY A 264 8.30 -0.87 0.72
C GLY A 264 9.60 -0.08 0.82
N VAL A 265 9.70 1.05 0.09
CA VAL A 265 10.85 1.97 0.19
C VAL A 265 10.91 2.61 1.58
N ALA A 266 9.78 3.13 2.07
CA ALA A 266 9.68 3.70 3.41
C ALA A 266 10.05 2.68 4.50
N LYS A 267 9.65 1.41 4.34
CA LYS A 267 10.06 0.32 5.23
C LYS A 267 11.58 0.14 5.23
N GLN A 268 12.22 0.09 4.07
CA GLN A 268 13.68 -0.07 4.00
C GLN A 268 14.42 1.09 4.67
N LEU A 269 13.94 2.33 4.49
CA LEU A 269 14.49 3.50 5.18
C LEU A 269 14.27 3.42 6.70
N LEU A 270 13.08 3.03 7.14
CA LEU A 270 12.76 2.84 8.56
C LEU A 270 13.65 1.76 9.18
N ASP A 271 13.82 0.62 8.50
CA ASP A 271 14.67 -0.47 8.95
C ASP A 271 16.14 -0.02 9.08
N PHE A 272 16.65 0.71 8.09
CA PHE A 272 18.02 1.21 8.09
C PHE A 272 18.26 2.26 9.19
N VAL A 273 17.42 3.31 9.25
CA VAL A 273 17.53 4.39 10.23
C VAL A 273 17.30 3.86 11.65
N GLY A 274 16.31 2.99 11.83
CA GLY A 274 16.02 2.36 13.11
C GLY A 274 17.16 1.45 13.59
N ALA A 275 17.73 0.63 12.69
CA ALA A 275 18.88 -0.21 13.04
C ALA A 275 20.12 0.62 13.37
N LEU A 276 20.38 1.69 12.62
CA LEU A 276 21.50 2.59 12.87
C LEU A 276 21.36 3.31 14.22
N ALA A 277 20.17 3.86 14.51
CA ALA A 277 19.88 4.52 15.78
C ALA A 277 20.02 3.56 16.96
N LEU A 278 19.46 2.34 16.86
CA LEU A 278 19.59 1.31 17.89
C LEU A 278 21.04 0.89 18.11
N LEU A 279 21.83 0.72 17.04
CA LEU A 279 23.25 0.40 17.17
C LEU A 279 24.04 1.54 17.83
N ALA A 280 23.75 2.80 17.49
CA ALA A 280 24.40 3.96 18.10
C ALA A 280 24.10 4.05 19.59
N VAL A 281 22.82 3.91 19.98
CA VAL A 281 22.39 3.96 21.39
C VAL A 281 22.93 2.76 22.18
N CYS A 282 22.94 1.57 21.58
CA CYS A 282 23.39 0.35 22.25
C CYS A 282 24.90 0.11 22.12
N ALA A 283 25.67 0.98 21.47
CA ALA A 283 27.10 0.73 21.19
C ALA A 283 27.91 0.40 22.45
N VAL A 284 27.77 1.22 23.51
CA VAL A 284 28.47 1.02 24.78
C VAL A 284 28.02 -0.28 25.48
N PRO A 285 26.71 -0.54 25.69
CA PRO A 285 26.24 -1.82 26.21
C PRO A 285 26.74 -3.04 25.41
N LEU A 286 26.75 -2.96 24.07
CA LEU A 286 27.19 -4.06 23.21
C LEU A 286 28.69 -4.35 23.38
N MET A 287 29.52 -3.31 23.56
CA MET A 287 30.94 -3.47 23.87
C MET A 287 31.16 -4.13 25.23
N LEU A 288 30.39 -3.75 26.25
CA LEU A 288 30.47 -4.37 27.58
C LEU A 288 30.05 -5.84 27.55
N VAL A 289 28.98 -6.17 26.82
CA VAL A 289 28.55 -7.56 26.62
C VAL A 289 29.61 -8.34 25.85
N ALA A 290 30.20 -7.76 24.80
CA ALA A 290 31.27 -8.40 24.05
C ALA A 290 32.48 -8.75 24.94
N LEU A 291 32.89 -7.83 25.82
CA LEU A 291 33.95 -8.04 26.79
C LEU A 291 33.56 -9.14 27.80
N ALA A 292 32.36 -9.08 28.37
CA ALA A 292 31.87 -10.08 29.32
C ALA A 292 31.86 -11.50 28.70
N VAL A 293 31.39 -11.65 27.46
CA VAL A 293 31.40 -12.93 26.72
C VAL A 293 32.84 -13.41 26.48
N LYS A 294 33.78 -12.50 26.24
CA LYS A 294 35.20 -12.85 26.02
C LYS A 294 35.89 -13.31 27.30
N LEU A 295 35.55 -12.71 28.43
CA LEU A 295 36.13 -13.03 29.74
C LEU A 295 35.52 -14.30 30.36
N THR A 296 34.24 -14.57 30.13
CA THR A 296 33.52 -15.70 30.75
C THR A 296 33.54 -16.99 29.95
N SER A 297 33.93 -16.96 28.66
CA SER A 297 33.94 -18.16 27.80
C SER A 297 35.08 -18.11 26.78
N ARG A 298 35.78 -19.24 26.56
CA ARG A 298 36.88 -19.33 25.57
C ARG A 298 36.33 -19.37 24.14
N GLY A 299 36.81 -18.50 23.26
CA GLY A 299 36.49 -18.49 21.81
C GLY A 299 35.99 -17.12 21.27
N PRO A 300 35.26 -17.10 20.12
CA PRO A 300 34.79 -15.85 19.50
C PRO A 300 33.59 -15.24 20.23
N VAL A 301 33.50 -13.91 20.22
CA VAL A 301 32.39 -13.15 20.84
C VAL A 301 31.07 -13.40 20.09
N PHE A 302 31.14 -13.35 18.75
CA PHE A 302 29.97 -13.54 17.91
C PHE A 302 29.82 -14.99 17.48
N PHE A 303 28.61 -15.52 17.65
CA PHE A 303 28.15 -16.74 17.01
C PHE A 303 27.63 -16.41 15.61
N ARG A 304 28.00 -17.23 14.63
CA ARG A 304 27.64 -17.08 13.22
C ARG A 304 26.91 -18.32 12.75
N GLN A 305 25.75 -18.14 12.13
CA GLN A 305 24.97 -19.27 11.60
C GLN A 305 24.35 -18.93 10.25
N GLN A 306 24.40 -19.87 9.31
CA GLN A 306 23.71 -19.75 8.03
C GLN A 306 22.20 -19.86 8.24
N ARG A 307 21.48 -18.84 7.79
CA ARG A 307 20.03 -18.76 7.83
C ARG A 307 19.49 -18.46 6.44
N SER A 308 18.28 -18.90 6.17
CA SER A 308 17.60 -18.60 4.90
C SER A 308 16.97 -17.21 4.94
N GLY A 309 17.37 -16.35 4.00
CA GLY A 309 16.84 -15.00 3.81
C GLY A 309 15.78 -14.93 2.71
N LEU A 310 15.67 -13.76 2.10
CA LEU A 310 14.74 -13.50 0.98
C LEU A 310 14.96 -14.50 -0.16
N ASN A 311 13.87 -15.07 -0.67
CA ASN A 311 13.84 -16.13 -1.69
C ASN A 311 14.65 -17.38 -1.31
N GLY A 312 14.93 -17.58 -0.03
CA GLY A 312 15.75 -18.68 0.47
C GLY A 312 17.25 -18.48 0.30
N ARG A 313 17.72 -17.29 -0.13
CA ARG A 313 19.15 -16.99 -0.26
C ARG A 313 19.82 -17.08 1.12
N PRO A 314 20.85 -17.93 1.31
CA PRO A 314 21.54 -18.02 2.60
C PRO A 314 22.26 -16.72 2.96
N PHE A 315 22.24 -16.37 4.25
CA PHE A 315 23.05 -15.29 4.82
C PHE A 315 23.57 -15.68 6.21
N THR A 316 24.64 -15.00 6.64
CA THR A 316 25.26 -15.26 7.95
C THR A 316 24.61 -14.37 9.02
N MET A 317 23.77 -14.96 9.85
CA MET A 317 23.15 -14.28 10.98
C MET A 317 24.16 -14.16 12.14
N LEU A 318 24.27 -12.96 12.71
CA LEU A 318 25.15 -12.66 13.84
C LEU A 318 24.38 -12.70 15.17
N LYS A 319 24.96 -13.31 16.20
CA LYS A 319 24.46 -13.26 17.58
C LYS A 319 25.62 -13.16 18.55
N PHE A 320 25.38 -12.73 19.79
CA PHE A 320 26.35 -13.01 20.85
C PHE A 320 26.36 -14.49 21.16
N ARG A 321 27.54 -15.02 21.43
CA ARG A 321 27.67 -16.40 21.87
C ARG A 321 27.12 -16.54 23.30
N THR A 322 26.10 -17.38 23.44
CA THR A 322 25.46 -17.68 24.72
C THR A 322 25.64 -19.14 25.17
N MET A 323 26.14 -20.00 24.28
CA MET A 323 26.34 -21.43 24.51
C MET A 323 27.83 -21.81 24.61
N VAL A 324 28.09 -22.99 25.19
CA VAL A 324 29.42 -23.63 25.23
C VAL A 324 29.90 -24.01 23.81
N SER A 325 31.20 -24.24 23.63
CA SER A 325 31.81 -24.55 22.33
C SER A 325 31.25 -25.82 21.69
N ASP A 326 30.89 -26.82 22.51
CA ASP A 326 30.50 -28.16 22.04
C ASP A 326 28.97 -28.30 21.89
N ALA A 327 28.25 -27.17 21.86
CA ALA A 327 26.79 -27.13 21.86
C ALA A 327 26.13 -27.83 20.64
N GLU A 328 26.81 -27.90 19.49
CA GLU A 328 26.27 -28.59 18.31
C GLU A 328 26.33 -30.11 18.46
N GLN A 329 27.37 -30.66 19.12
CA GLN A 329 27.46 -32.10 19.43
C GLN A 329 26.37 -32.50 20.43
N LEU A 330 26.23 -31.70 21.50
CA LEU A 330 25.18 -31.88 22.51
C LEU A 330 23.76 -31.72 21.94
N LYS A 331 23.59 -31.04 20.79
CA LYS A 331 22.28 -30.93 20.12
C LYS A 331 21.76 -32.28 19.65
N ALA A 332 22.63 -33.13 19.13
CA ALA A 332 22.26 -34.46 18.64
C ALA A 332 21.80 -35.35 19.79
N GLU A 333 22.46 -35.26 20.95
CA GLU A 333 22.12 -35.99 22.17
C GLU A 333 20.81 -35.49 22.79
N LEU A 334 20.49 -34.20 22.64
CA LEU A 334 19.26 -33.59 23.15
C LEU A 334 18.06 -33.69 22.19
N ALA A 335 18.21 -34.32 21.02
CA ALA A 335 17.16 -34.43 20.01
C ALA A 335 15.87 -35.07 20.55
N SER A 336 16.00 -36.02 21.49
CA SER A 336 14.88 -36.70 22.14
C SER A 336 14.06 -35.82 23.09
N PHE A 337 14.59 -34.66 23.49
CA PHE A 337 13.94 -33.71 24.39
C PHE A 337 13.29 -32.52 23.66
N ASN A 338 13.17 -32.59 22.33
CA ASN A 338 12.58 -31.53 21.54
C ASN A 338 11.10 -31.30 21.90
N GLU A 339 10.76 -30.07 22.28
CA GLU A 339 9.40 -29.68 22.71
C GLU A 339 8.55 -29.11 21.56
N MET A 340 9.11 -28.94 20.37
CA MET A 340 8.43 -28.42 19.19
C MET A 340 8.29 -29.49 18.11
N ASP A 341 7.09 -29.61 17.54
CA ASP A 341 6.86 -30.46 16.37
C ASP A 341 7.48 -29.87 15.10
N GLY A 342 7.89 -30.75 14.17
CA GLY A 342 8.38 -30.36 12.84
C GLY A 342 9.91 -30.17 12.78
N PRO A 343 10.43 -29.37 11.82
CA PRO A 343 11.86 -29.31 11.56
C PRO A 343 12.64 -28.45 12.55
N VAL A 344 11.98 -27.84 13.55
CA VAL A 344 12.59 -26.87 14.47
C VAL A 344 12.94 -27.53 15.80
N PHE A 345 14.09 -27.14 16.38
CA PHE A 345 14.56 -27.62 17.67
C PHE A 345 14.36 -26.58 18.79
N LYS A 346 13.64 -26.93 19.86
CA LYS A 346 13.44 -26.12 21.08
C LYS A 346 13.43 -27.02 22.32
N VAL A 347 14.19 -26.65 23.35
CA VAL A 347 14.23 -27.35 24.65
C VAL A 347 14.24 -26.29 25.76
N THR A 348 13.40 -26.46 26.78
CA THR A 348 13.38 -25.59 27.97
C THR A 348 14.57 -25.90 28.88
N ASN A 349 15.20 -24.89 29.50
CA ASN A 349 16.39 -25.05 30.34
C ASN A 349 17.56 -25.77 29.65
N ASP A 350 17.87 -25.35 28.42
CA ASP A 350 18.95 -25.92 27.62
C ASP A 350 20.31 -25.94 28.36
N PRO A 351 20.88 -27.12 28.67
CA PRO A 351 22.11 -27.24 29.46
C PRO A 351 23.34 -26.69 28.76
N ARG A 352 23.24 -26.41 27.45
CA ARG A 352 24.33 -25.85 26.64
C ARG A 352 24.54 -24.36 26.89
N VAL A 353 23.62 -23.69 27.59
CA VAL A 353 23.61 -22.24 27.79
C VAL A 353 24.43 -21.85 29.02
N THR A 354 25.38 -20.92 28.84
CA THR A 354 26.20 -20.37 29.93
C THR A 354 25.37 -19.52 30.89
N ALA A 355 25.87 -19.26 32.12
CA ALA A 355 25.18 -18.38 33.08
C ALA A 355 24.94 -16.96 32.54
N LEU A 356 25.97 -16.35 31.94
CA LEU A 356 25.84 -15.07 31.22
C LEU A 356 24.88 -15.21 30.03
N GLY A 357 24.96 -16.31 29.29
CA GLY A 357 24.08 -16.60 28.17
C GLY A 357 22.60 -16.64 28.55
N ARG A 358 22.26 -17.19 29.73
CA ARG A 358 20.89 -17.17 30.25
C ARG A 358 20.38 -15.75 30.46
N PHE A 359 21.21 -14.87 31.03
CA PHE A 359 20.87 -13.46 31.17
C PHE A 359 20.68 -12.77 29.81
N LEU A 360 21.61 -12.96 28.87
CA LEU A 360 21.53 -12.34 27.55
C LEU A 360 20.30 -12.79 26.76
N ARG A 361 19.95 -14.10 26.80
CA ARG A 361 18.75 -14.64 26.14
C ARG A 361 17.46 -14.16 26.79
N LYS A 362 17.43 -14.00 28.13
CA LYS A 362 16.26 -13.50 28.87
C LYS A 362 15.84 -12.12 28.36
N TRP A 363 16.81 -11.24 28.18
CA TRP A 363 16.60 -9.87 27.73
C TRP A 363 16.77 -9.71 26.21
N SER A 364 16.89 -10.81 25.46
CA SER A 364 17.14 -10.83 23.99
C SER A 364 18.32 -9.96 23.54
N VAL A 365 19.28 -9.68 24.45
CA VAL A 365 20.48 -8.89 24.17
C VAL A 365 21.42 -9.65 23.23
N ASP A 366 21.35 -10.99 23.26
CA ASP A 366 22.12 -11.85 22.37
C ASP A 366 21.78 -11.68 20.89
N GLU A 367 20.58 -11.16 20.58
CA GLU A 367 20.10 -10.96 19.22
C GLU A 367 20.44 -9.57 18.65
N LEU A 368 20.89 -8.61 19.47
CA LEU A 368 21.22 -7.24 19.02
C LEU A 368 22.30 -7.15 17.91
N PRO A 369 23.31 -8.04 17.82
CA PRO A 369 24.25 -8.04 16.69
C PRO A 369 23.58 -8.22 15.31
N GLN A 370 22.35 -8.75 15.26
CA GLN A 370 21.57 -8.86 14.03
C GLN A 370 21.17 -7.50 13.43
N LEU A 371 21.23 -6.40 14.21
CA LEU A 371 21.04 -5.05 13.65
C LEU A 371 22.05 -4.76 12.54
N TRP A 372 23.25 -5.35 12.60
CA TRP A 372 24.22 -5.29 11.51
C TRP A 372 23.74 -6.01 10.24
N ASN A 373 23.02 -7.12 10.38
CA ASN A 373 22.39 -7.81 9.25
C ASN A 373 21.25 -6.97 8.63
N VAL A 374 20.55 -6.17 9.44
CA VAL A 374 19.55 -5.21 8.95
C VAL A 374 20.21 -4.10 8.13
N LEU A 375 21.31 -3.52 8.63
CA LEU A 375 22.08 -2.51 7.88
C LEU A 375 22.67 -3.05 6.56
N ARG A 376 23.02 -4.33 6.50
CA ARG A 376 23.48 -5.02 5.28
C ARG A 376 22.34 -5.47 4.34
N PHE A 377 21.10 -5.07 4.63
CA PHE A 377 19.90 -5.42 3.86
C PHE A 377 19.58 -6.93 3.79
N GLU A 378 20.23 -7.76 4.63
CA GLU A 378 19.98 -9.20 4.72
C GLU A 378 18.73 -9.51 5.56
N MET A 379 18.44 -8.64 6.54
CA MET A 379 17.28 -8.71 7.43
C MET A 379 16.50 -7.39 7.43
N SER A 380 15.34 -7.41 8.09
CA SER A 380 14.46 -6.28 8.39
C SER A 380 14.28 -6.17 9.91
N LEU A 381 13.86 -5.02 10.45
CA LEU A 381 13.52 -4.96 11.89
C LEU A 381 12.31 -5.84 12.19
N VAL A 382 11.31 -5.82 11.32
CA VAL A 382 10.09 -6.63 11.42
C VAL A 382 9.94 -7.55 10.21
N GLY A 383 9.69 -8.84 10.45
CA GLY A 383 9.51 -9.85 9.40
C GLY A 383 9.54 -11.27 9.95
N PRO A 384 9.25 -12.31 9.16
CA PRO A 384 9.29 -13.70 9.61
C PRO A 384 10.64 -14.08 10.20
N ARG A 385 10.66 -14.93 11.24
CA ARG A 385 11.92 -15.29 11.92
C ARG A 385 12.85 -16.11 11.01
N PRO A 386 14.16 -15.79 10.89
CA PRO A 386 15.06 -16.56 10.03
C PRO A 386 15.27 -18.00 10.54
N LEU A 387 15.01 -18.99 9.69
CA LEU A 387 15.23 -20.41 9.99
C LEU A 387 16.62 -20.86 9.48
N PRO A 388 17.27 -21.86 10.11
CA PRO A 388 18.48 -22.48 9.57
C PRO A 388 18.20 -23.10 8.20
N VAL A 389 19.22 -23.08 7.35
CA VAL A 389 19.12 -23.61 5.98
C VAL A 389 18.66 -25.07 5.99
N ASP A 390 19.15 -25.87 6.93
CA ASP A 390 18.79 -27.30 7.04
C ASP A 390 17.36 -27.54 7.54
N GLU A 391 16.78 -26.62 8.32
CA GLU A 391 15.37 -26.72 8.71
C GLU A 391 14.48 -26.33 7.53
N VAL A 392 14.88 -25.32 6.75
CA VAL A 392 14.15 -24.90 5.53
C VAL A 392 14.18 -25.98 4.45
N ARG A 393 15.26 -26.76 4.35
CA ARG A 393 15.34 -27.92 3.46
C ARG A 393 14.39 -29.04 3.86
N ARG A 394 14.03 -29.15 5.13
CA ARG A 394 13.13 -30.17 5.70
C ARG A 394 11.65 -29.77 5.71
N ILE A 395 11.32 -28.60 5.15
CA ILE A 395 9.92 -28.17 5.01
C ILE A 395 9.28 -28.96 3.85
N ASN A 396 8.43 -29.93 4.19
CA ASN A 396 7.71 -30.75 3.22
C ASN A 396 6.51 -30.04 2.57
N ASP A 397 5.85 -29.14 3.32
CA ASP A 397 4.73 -28.36 2.78
C ASP A 397 5.23 -27.14 2.00
N HIS A 398 5.03 -27.14 0.68
CA HIS A 398 5.40 -26.03 -0.19
C HIS A 398 4.74 -24.71 0.20
N ALA A 399 3.52 -24.72 0.77
CA ALA A 399 2.85 -23.51 1.24
C ALA A 399 3.65 -22.82 2.35
N HIS A 400 4.34 -23.59 3.20
CA HIS A 400 5.16 -23.05 4.27
C HIS A 400 6.40 -22.30 3.75
N ARG A 401 6.86 -22.60 2.53
CA ARG A 401 8.00 -21.89 1.91
C ARG A 401 7.67 -20.46 1.51
N ARG A 402 6.39 -20.10 1.41
CA ARG A 402 5.94 -18.73 1.10
C ARG A 402 6.48 -17.71 2.09
N ARG A 403 6.79 -18.09 3.34
CA ARG A 403 7.46 -17.23 4.32
C ARG A 403 8.80 -16.63 3.86
N LEU A 404 9.45 -17.27 2.88
CA LEU A 404 10.72 -16.83 2.30
C LEU A 404 10.53 -15.72 1.24
N SER A 405 9.29 -15.34 0.88
CA SER A 405 9.02 -14.29 -0.10
C SER A 405 9.31 -12.87 0.40
N VAL A 406 9.58 -12.70 1.69
CA VAL A 406 9.93 -11.42 2.33
C VAL A 406 11.24 -11.55 3.10
N LYS A 407 11.87 -10.41 3.42
CA LYS A 407 13.07 -10.41 4.25
C LYS A 407 12.74 -10.90 5.66
N PRO A 408 13.58 -11.74 6.26
CA PRO A 408 13.39 -12.15 7.65
C PRO A 408 13.56 -10.98 8.62
N GLY A 409 12.89 -11.04 9.76
CA GLY A 409 12.86 -9.99 10.78
C GLY A 409 13.70 -10.27 12.02
N LEU A 410 14.12 -9.20 12.70
CA LEU A 410 14.63 -9.25 14.08
C LEU A 410 13.49 -9.58 15.07
N THR A 411 12.34 -8.91 14.89
CA THR A 411 11.08 -9.23 15.56
C THR A 411 10.03 -9.69 14.55
N CYS A 412 9.01 -10.42 15.00
CA CYS A 412 7.95 -10.96 14.16
C CYS A 412 6.63 -11.06 14.91
N LEU A 413 5.55 -11.31 14.17
CA LEU A 413 4.20 -11.44 14.74
C LEU A 413 4.14 -12.59 15.77
N TRP A 414 4.74 -13.74 15.47
CA TRP A 414 4.84 -14.86 16.40
C TRP A 414 5.56 -14.48 17.71
N GLN A 415 6.60 -13.63 17.67
CA GLN A 415 7.36 -13.24 18.87
C GLN A 415 6.50 -12.48 19.89
N ILE A 416 5.55 -11.69 19.41
CA ILE A 416 4.67 -10.86 20.26
C ILE A 416 3.35 -11.55 20.60
N SER A 417 2.97 -12.63 19.89
CA SER A 417 1.72 -13.37 20.08
C SER A 417 1.85 -14.54 21.08
N GLY A 418 2.73 -14.41 22.08
CA GLY A 418 2.91 -15.42 23.13
C GLY A 418 3.92 -16.51 22.77
N ARG A 419 5.20 -16.15 22.59
CA ARG A 419 6.41 -17.00 22.30
C ARG A 419 6.43 -18.45 22.83
N ASN A 420 5.67 -18.77 23.88
CA ASN A 420 5.56 -20.07 24.54
C ASN A 420 4.26 -20.86 24.25
N ASP A 421 3.20 -20.20 23.80
CA ASP A 421 1.89 -20.83 23.58
C ASP A 421 1.78 -21.51 22.21
N VAL A 422 2.63 -21.07 21.26
CA VAL A 422 2.71 -21.67 19.92
C VAL A 422 3.56 -22.95 19.99
N LYS A 423 2.88 -24.10 20.06
CA LYS A 423 3.49 -25.44 20.18
C LYS A 423 3.70 -26.14 18.84
N SER A 424 3.02 -25.68 17.78
CA SER A 424 3.09 -26.30 16.45
C SER A 424 3.80 -25.40 15.44
N PHE A 425 4.71 -25.98 14.66
CA PHE A 425 5.33 -25.30 13.52
C PHE A 425 4.30 -24.76 12.51
N LYS A 426 3.16 -25.45 12.33
CA LYS A 426 2.09 -25.00 11.43
C LYS A 426 1.46 -23.70 11.92
N GLU A 427 1.28 -23.53 13.22
CA GLU A 427 0.73 -22.31 13.80
C GLU A 427 1.73 -21.14 13.71
N TRP A 428 3.02 -21.42 13.90
CA TRP A 428 4.06 -20.42 13.64
C TRP A 428 4.02 -19.97 12.18
N VAL A 429 4.04 -20.90 11.23
CA VAL A 429 3.94 -20.55 9.81
C VAL A 429 2.66 -19.78 9.50
N ARG A 430 1.53 -20.13 10.12
CA ARG A 430 0.27 -19.37 9.98
C ARG A 430 0.46 -17.90 10.37
N LEU A 431 1.12 -17.60 11.49
CA LEU A 431 1.40 -16.22 11.93
C LEU A 431 2.39 -15.51 11.01
N ASP A 432 3.40 -16.22 10.48
CA ASP A 432 4.33 -15.66 9.50
C ASP A 432 3.58 -15.27 8.20
N LEU A 433 2.65 -16.12 7.74
CA LEU A 433 1.82 -15.84 6.57
C LEU A 433 0.79 -14.74 6.83
N GLU A 434 0.18 -14.71 8.01
CA GLU A 434 -0.75 -13.65 8.42
C GLU A 434 -0.08 -12.27 8.39
N TYR A 435 1.19 -12.20 8.82
CA TYR A 435 2.00 -10.99 8.69
C TYR A 435 2.22 -10.59 7.23
N ILE A 436 2.57 -11.54 6.36
CA ILE A 436 2.83 -11.29 4.93
C ILE A 436 1.56 -10.82 4.22
N ASP A 437 0.43 -11.46 4.52
CA ASP A 437 -0.87 -11.19 3.90
C ASP A 437 -1.44 -9.82 4.31
N ASN A 438 -1.22 -9.41 5.56
CA ASN A 438 -1.74 -8.16 6.12
C ASN A 438 -0.65 -7.09 6.31
N TRP A 439 0.46 -7.21 5.58
CA TRP A 439 1.60 -6.34 5.78
C TRP A 439 1.24 -4.87 5.52
N SER A 440 1.60 -4.01 6.47
CA SER A 440 1.55 -2.55 6.35
C SER A 440 2.60 -1.93 7.26
N LEU A 441 3.03 -0.70 6.96
CA LEU A 441 3.94 0.05 7.84
C LEU A 441 3.37 0.22 9.25
N TRP A 442 2.05 0.39 9.37
CA TRP A 442 1.39 0.49 10.67
C TRP A 442 1.47 -0.81 11.48
N LEU A 443 1.34 -1.95 10.80
CA LEU A 443 1.53 -3.26 11.44
C LEU A 443 2.97 -3.42 11.94
N ASP A 444 3.97 -3.01 11.16
CA ASP A 444 5.38 -3.02 11.59
C ASP A 444 5.59 -2.19 12.86
N VAL A 445 5.07 -0.95 12.90
CA VAL A 445 5.13 -0.08 14.09
C VAL A 445 4.45 -0.74 15.29
N LYS A 446 3.26 -1.34 15.10
CA LYS A 446 2.54 -2.05 16.15
C LYS A 446 3.35 -3.23 16.70
N ILE A 447 4.03 -3.99 15.83
CA ILE A 447 4.89 -5.11 16.24
C ILE A 447 6.10 -4.59 17.02
N LEU A 448 6.76 -3.53 16.57
CA LEU A 448 7.89 -2.92 17.28
C LEU A 448 7.50 -2.46 18.69
N LEU A 449 6.38 -1.72 18.81
CA LEU A 449 5.89 -1.24 20.10
C LEU A 449 5.54 -2.38 21.05
N LYS A 450 4.91 -3.46 20.53
CA LYS A 450 4.60 -4.66 21.31
C LYS A 450 5.84 -5.48 21.67
N THR A 451 6.96 -5.32 20.96
CA THR A 451 8.21 -6.03 21.26
C THR A 451 8.88 -5.49 22.51
N ILE A 452 8.78 -4.18 22.78
CA ILE A 452 9.40 -3.51 23.95
C ILE A 452 9.02 -4.19 25.28
N PRO A 453 7.72 -4.35 25.65
CA PRO A 453 7.36 -4.98 26.92
C PRO A 453 7.77 -6.46 26.97
N VAL A 454 7.75 -7.19 25.84
CA VAL A 454 8.19 -8.60 25.79
C VAL A 454 9.66 -8.73 26.14
N VAL A 455 10.50 -7.83 25.61
CA VAL A 455 11.94 -7.81 25.90
C VAL A 455 12.22 -7.36 27.34
N LEU A 456 11.48 -6.35 27.86
CA LEU A 456 11.64 -5.83 29.21
C LEU A 456 11.07 -6.71 30.33
N THR A 457 10.13 -7.61 30.01
CA THR A 457 9.59 -8.56 31.00
C THR A 457 10.32 -9.91 30.96
N GLY A 458 11.11 -10.15 29.91
CA GLY A 458 11.66 -11.48 29.62
C GLY A 458 10.58 -12.53 29.36
N ALA A 459 9.35 -12.10 29.05
CA ALA A 459 8.23 -13.00 28.80
C ALA A 459 8.54 -13.89 27.61
N GLY A 460 8.52 -15.21 27.81
CA GLY A 460 8.84 -16.19 26.77
C GLY A 460 10.28 -16.70 26.75
N ALA A 461 11.17 -16.21 27.62
CA ALA A 461 12.54 -16.75 27.76
C ALA A 461 12.59 -17.79 28.89
N LYS A 462 12.33 -19.05 28.54
CA LYS A 462 12.60 -20.23 29.39
C LYS A 462 13.65 -21.11 28.73
#